data_AF-A0A1G5Q0N3-F1
#
_entry.id   AF-A0A1G5Q0N3-F1
#
_cell.length_a   1.000
_cell.length_b   1.000
_cell.length_c   1.000
_cell.angle_alpha   90.00
_cell.angle_beta   90.00
_cell.angle_gamma   90.00
#
_symmetry.space_group_name_H-M   'P 1'
#
loop_
_entity.id
_entity.type
_entity.pdbx_description
1 polymer ?
#
loop_
_entity_poly.entity_id
_entity_poly.type
_entity_poly.pdbx_seq_one_letter_code
_entity_poly.pdbx_strand_id
1 'polypeptide(L)' 'MNVKVIATNLCSHRPNLEHELQDLEIDYELVIAEEHPEVIEKYGIRHSPNLVVDDEVIFRGQPSEHELREFFAGRQH' A
#
# COMPACT_ATOMS: atom_id res chain seq x y z
N MET A 1 -13.10 -3.78 -1.92
CA MET A 1 -12.13 -2.68 -1.71
C MET A 1 -11.00 -2.80 -2.72
N ASN A 2 -10.51 -1.69 -3.27
CA ASN A 2 -9.35 -1.70 -4.18
C ASN A 2 -8.11 -1.22 -3.41
N VAL A 3 -7.29 -2.18 -2.95
CA VAL A 3 -6.05 -1.90 -2.23
C VAL A 3 -4.88 -2.02 -3.19
N LYS A 4 -4.03 -1.00 -3.26
CA LYS A 4 -2.79 -1.01 -4.04
C LYS A 4 -1.60 -0.70 -3.15
N VAL A 5 -0.52 -1.45 -3.30
CA VAL A 5 0.79 -1.16 -2.73
C VAL A 5 1.64 -0.55 -3.83
N ILE A 6 2.01 0.73 -3.69
CA ILE A 6 2.89 1.41 -4.65
C ILE A 6 4.30 1.43 -4.10
N ALA A 7 5.23 0.76 -4.77
CA ALA A 7 6.62 0.64 -4.33
C ALA A 7 7.60 0.68 -5.52
N THR A 8 8.88 0.88 -5.23
CA THR A 8 9.97 0.66 -6.21
C THR A 8 10.49 -0.76 -6.13
N ASN A 9 11.18 -1.25 -7.16
CA ASN A 9 11.70 -2.63 -7.19
C ASN A 9 12.68 -2.92 -6.03
N LEU A 10 13.45 -1.92 -5.61
CA LEU A 10 14.46 -2.03 -4.55
C LEU A 10 13.95 -1.61 -3.17
N CYS A 11 12.63 -1.47 -2.99
CA CYS A 11 12.07 -1.04 -1.72
C CYS A 11 12.23 -2.13 -0.63
N SER A 12 13.15 -1.88 0.32
CA SER A 12 13.44 -2.80 1.44
C SER A 12 12.28 -2.97 2.42
N HIS A 13 11.37 -1.99 2.50
CA HIS A 13 10.24 -2.01 3.45
C HIS A 13 8.95 -2.56 2.83
N ARG A 14 8.90 -2.74 1.50
CA ARG A 14 7.75 -3.33 0.80
C ARG A 14 7.41 -4.72 1.34
N PRO A 15 8.36 -5.67 1.53
CA PRO A 15 8.03 -7.01 2.00
C PRO A 15 7.35 -7.04 3.37
N ASN A 16 7.70 -6.11 4.25
CA ASN A 16 7.06 -6.03 5.56
C ASN A 16 5.59 -5.60 5.42
N LEU A 17 5.32 -4.53 4.67
CA LEU A 17 3.94 -4.08 4.44
C LEU A 17 3.09 -5.19 3.77
N GLU A 18 3.66 -5.92 2.81
CA GLU A 18 2.98 -7.06 2.19
C GLU A 18 2.69 -8.17 3.19
N HIS A 19 3.62 -8.49 4.09
CA HIS A 19 3.42 -9.47 5.16
C HIS A 19 2.27 -9.06 6.09
N GLU A 20 2.24 -7.80 6.52
CA GLU A 20 1.16 -7.31 7.37
C GLU A 20 -0.21 -7.41 6.66
N LEU A 21 -0.28 -7.07 5.37
CA LEU A 21 -1.53 -7.20 4.59
C LEU A 21 -1.96 -8.67 4.44
N GLN A 22 -1.00 -9.57 4.24
CA GLN A 22 -1.25 -11.02 4.14
C GLN A 22 -1.75 -11.59 5.47
N ASP A 23 -1.16 -11.21 6.60
CA ASP A 23 -1.60 -11.62 7.94
C ASP A 23 -3.01 -11.13 8.29
N LEU A 24 -3.45 -10.06 7.63
CA LEU A 24 -4.80 -9.52 7.75
C LEU A 24 -5.77 -10.07 6.70
N GLU A 25 -5.32 -11.00 5.84
CA GLU A 25 -6.08 -11.56 4.73
C GLU A 25 -6.64 -10.48 3.79
N ILE A 26 -5.85 -9.43 3.53
CA ILE A 26 -6.20 -8.32 2.65
C ILE A 26 -5.56 -8.52 1.29
N ASP A 27 -6.41 -8.73 0.28
CA ASP A 27 -5.98 -8.74 -1.12
C ASP A 27 -5.48 -7.35 -1.55
N TYR A 28 -4.35 -7.31 -2.27
CA TYR A 28 -3.78 -6.07 -2.79
C TYR A 28 -3.17 -6.27 -4.18
N GLU A 29 -3.14 -5.18 -4.95
CA GLU A 29 -2.38 -5.07 -6.20
C GLU A 29 -1.02 -4.43 -5.92
N LEU A 30 0.07 -5.06 -6.33
CA LEU A 30 1.40 -4.45 -6.29
C LEU A 30 1.63 -3.64 -7.56
N VAL A 31 1.90 -2.35 -7.41
CA VAL A 31 2.24 -1.44 -8.50
C VAL A 31 3.68 -0.97 -8.37
N ILE A 32 4.50 -1.33 -9.35
CA ILE A 32 5.89 -0.89 -9.42
C ILE A 32 5.94 0.51 -10.02
N ALA A 33 6.24 1.51 -9.18
CA ALA A 33 6.23 2.92 -9.54
C ALA A 33 7.18 3.26 -10.71
N GLU A 34 8.28 2.51 -10.84
CA GLU A 34 9.28 2.67 -11.92
C GLU A 34 8.73 2.27 -13.29
N GLU A 35 7.72 1.39 -13.33
CA GLU A 35 7.08 0.92 -14.55
C GLU A 35 5.82 1.75 -14.89
N HIS A 36 5.31 2.48 -13.89
CA HIS A 36 4.06 3.25 -13.95
C HIS A 36 4.28 4.71 -13.50
N PRO A 37 4.98 5.55 -14.29
CA PRO A 37 5.24 6.94 -13.92
C PRO A 37 3.95 7.77 -13.71
N GLU A 38 2.86 7.42 -14.39
CA GLU A 38 1.53 8.03 -14.23
C GLU A 38 0.98 7.89 -12.81
N VAL A 39 1.32 6.79 -12.13
CA VAL A 39 0.90 6.52 -10.74
C VAL A 39 1.66 7.42 -9.77
N ILE A 40 2.93 7.73 -10.05
CA ILE A 40 3.73 8.66 -9.25
C ILE A 40 3.10 10.05 -9.26
N GLU A 41 2.71 10.53 -10.44
CA GLU A 41 2.07 11.84 -10.59
C GLU A 41 0.66 11.84 -9.99
N LYS A 42 -0.18 10.85 -10.32
CA LYS A 42 -1.57 10.73 -9.83
C LYS A 42 -1.66 10.80 -8.31
N TYR A 43 -0.78 10.10 -7.60
CA TYR A 43 -0.83 9.99 -6.13
C TYR A 43 0.21 10.86 -5.40
N GLY A 44 1.02 11.63 -6.14
CA GLY A 44 2.09 12.46 -5.59
C GLY A 44 3.09 11.64 -4.76
N ILE A 45 3.55 10.52 -5.32
CA ILE A 45 4.47 9.60 -4.65
C ILE A 45 5.87 10.21 -4.62
N ARG A 46 6.45 10.30 -3.42
CA ARG A 46 7.82 10.83 -3.20
C ARG A 46 8.74 9.83 -2.49
N HIS A 47 8.15 8.83 -1.84
CA HIS A 47 8.83 7.79 -1.06
C HIS A 47 8.06 6.47 -1.24
N SER A 48 8.67 5.34 -0.93
CA SER A 48 8.06 4.00 -1.02
C SER A 48 8.22 3.22 0.29
N PRO A 49 7.29 2.30 0.63
CA PRO A 49 6.05 1.99 -0.09
C PRO A 49 4.92 2.97 0.28
N ASN A 50 3.81 2.93 -0.45
CA ASN A 50 2.56 3.61 -0.09
C ASN A 50 1.40 2.64 -0.19
N LEU A 51 0.43 2.77 0.69
CA LEU A 51 -0.83 2.06 0.62
C LEU A 51 -1.90 3.00 0.08
N VAL A 52 -2.49 2.60 -1.05
CA VAL A 52 -3.63 3.29 -1.66
C VAL A 52 -4.86 2.40 -1.49
N VAL A 53 -5.97 2.99 -1.04
CA VAL A 53 -7.24 2.30 -0.89
C VAL A 53 -8.31 3.12 -1.58
N ASP A 54 -9.03 2.50 -2.50
CA ASP A 54 -10.10 3.14 -3.29
C ASP A 54 -9.65 4.47 -3.93
N ASP A 55 -8.44 4.45 -4.50
CA ASP A 55 -7.74 5.58 -5.15
C ASP A 55 -7.36 6.75 -4.20
N GLU A 56 -7.37 6.53 -2.88
CA GLU A 56 -6.84 7.48 -1.89
C GLU A 56 -5.56 6.95 -1.24
N VAL A 57 -4.54 7.81 -1.07
CA VAL A 57 -3.30 7.46 -0.36
C VAL A 57 -3.55 7.47 1.14
N ILE A 58 -3.67 6.30 1.75
CA ILE A 58 -3.95 6.13 3.18
C ILE A 58 -2.67 6.17 4.00
N PHE A 59 -1.63 5.46 3.55
CA PHE A 59 -0.35 5.40 4.25
C PHE A 59 0.81 5.73 3.31
N ARG A 60 1.75 6.51 3.82
CA ARG A 60 3.01 6.87 3.15
C ARG A 60 4.17 6.29 3.97
N GLY A 61 4.55 5.04 3.69
CA GLY A 61 5.56 4.30 4.42
C GLY A 61 5.09 2.90 4.86
N GLN A 62 5.66 2.42 5.95
CA GLN A 62 5.36 1.11 6.53
C GLN A 62 4.47 1.29 7.78
N PRO A 63 3.13 1.25 7.66
CA PRO A 63 2.26 1.18 8.83
C PRO A 63 2.48 -0.13 9.60
N SER A 64 2.17 -0.10 10.89
CA SER A 64 2.14 -1.27 11.76
C SER A 64 0.88 -2.12 11.51
N GLU A 65 0.95 -3.40 11.88
CA GLU A 65 -0.21 -4.31 11.87
C GLU A 65 -1.44 -3.68 12.56
N HIS A 66 -1.22 -3.00 13.69
CA HIS A 66 -2.28 -2.39 14.48
C HIS A 66 -2.98 -1.26 13.72
N GLU A 67 -2.23 -0.35 13.09
CA GLU A 67 -2.79 0.74 12.27
C GLU A 67 -3.57 0.19 11.08
N LEU A 68 -3.09 -0.88 10.45
CA LEU A 68 -3.80 -1.56 9.38
C LEU A 68 -5.10 -2.18 9.92
N ARG A 69 -5.05 -2.94 11.02
CA ARG A 69 -6.24 -3.51 11.66
C ARG A 69 -7.28 -2.45 11.98
N GLU A 70 -6.89 -1.33 12.57
CA GLU A 70 -7.80 -0.23 12.88
C GLU A 70 -8.39 0.40 11.61
N PHE A 71 -7.60 0.59 10.56
CA PHE A 71 -8.08 1.16 9.30
C PHE A 71 -9.10 0.24 8.61
N PHE A 72 -8.80 -1.05 8.53
CA PHE A 72 -9.64 -2.05 7.87
C PHE A 72 -10.78 -2.57 8.77
N ALA A 73 -10.75 -2.29 10.07
CA ALA A 73 -11.83 -2.64 10.99
C ALA A 73 -13.16 -2.03 10.51
N GLY A 74 -14.12 -2.91 10.19
CA GLY A 74 -15.44 -2.52 9.71
C GLY A 74 -15.52 -2.20 8.21
N ARG A 75 -14.43 -2.36 7.45
CA ARG A 75 -14.41 -2.17 5.99
C ARG A 75 -14.25 -3.46 5.18
N GLN A 76 -14.38 -4.63 5.82
CA GLN A 76 -14.18 -5.94 5.19
C GLN A 76 -15.36 -6.45 4.32
N HIS A 77 -16.29 -5.59 3.88
CA HIS A 77 -17.33 -5.97 2.92
C HIS A 77 -17.63 -4.89 1.89
#